data_AF-A0A7V9B915-F1
#
_entry.id   AF-A0A7V9B915-F1
#
_cell.length_a   1.000
_cell.length_b   1.000
_cell.length_c   1.000
_cell.angle_alpha   90.00
_cell.angle_beta   90.00
_cell.angle_gamma   90.00
#
_symmetry.space_group_name_H-M   'P 1'
#
loop_
_entity.id
_entity.type
_entity.pdbx_description
1 polymer ?
#
loop_
_entity_poly.entity_id
_entity_poly.type
_entity_poly.pdbx_seq_one_letter_code
_entity_poly.pdbx_strand_id
1 'polypeptide(L)'
;MRALAHRPTGTTLPELLLAVVLLGILGTFVVGAVRAVARAGTRVQQVASQRRGSLTFATLLRRDLGEAVQGDIVLGAAREIRYRRPLAAALACRRTDSTVTLRDRDWAAERQAVAGSDSAQILVATDSSWETTALLATWPSTCVGEPATTYHFDRRPGQPIVHFHEMVRVAVYPSGGRNWLGMLTSGAGSIQPFAGPVATVAIPWVVDSTMFAAAASFSGPLRPFALRILLAPR
;
A
#
# COMPACT_ATOMS: atom_id res chain seq x y z
N MET A 1 -52.93 2.61 47.27
CA MET A 1 -52.08 1.85 46.34
C MET A 1 -52.97 0.82 45.64
N ARG A 2 -53.39 1.07 44.39
CA ARG A 2 -54.18 0.11 43.59
C ARG A 2 -53.21 -0.65 42.68
N ALA A 3 -53.05 -1.95 42.94
CA ALA A 3 -52.34 -2.85 42.05
C ALA A 3 -53.15 -3.02 40.76
N LEU A 4 -52.61 -2.56 39.62
CA LEU A 4 -53.19 -2.81 38.32
C LEU A 4 -52.90 -4.27 37.95
N ALA A 5 -53.91 -5.12 38.07
CA ALA A 5 -53.87 -6.50 37.61
C ALA A 5 -53.75 -6.52 36.08
N HIS A 6 -52.58 -6.86 35.56
CA HIS A 6 -52.41 -7.21 34.15
C HIS A 6 -53.12 -8.53 33.87
N ARG A 7 -54.24 -8.47 33.14
CA ARG A 7 -54.81 -9.66 32.51
C ARG A 7 -53.88 -10.08 31.37
N PRO A 8 -53.40 -11.33 31.32
CA PRO A 8 -52.63 -11.81 30.19
C PRO A 8 -53.55 -11.87 28.97
N THR A 9 -53.36 -10.94 28.03
CA THR A 9 -53.94 -11.02 26.69
C THR A 9 -53.20 -12.11 25.93
N GLY A 10 -53.89 -13.20 25.59
CA GLY A 10 -53.32 -14.27 24.78
C GLY A 10 -52.94 -13.74 23.40
N THR A 11 -51.65 -13.88 23.05
CA THR A 11 -51.15 -13.54 21.72
C THR A 11 -51.82 -14.43 20.68
N THR A 12 -52.43 -13.81 19.67
CA THR A 12 -53.07 -14.57 18.61
C THR A 12 -52.01 -15.15 17.67
N LEU A 13 -52.25 -16.33 17.10
CA LEU A 13 -51.35 -16.97 16.13
C LEU A 13 -50.89 -16.04 14.98
N PRO A 14 -51.74 -15.18 14.37
CA PRO A 14 -51.28 -14.23 13.35
C PRO A 14 -50.31 -13.17 13.89
N GLU A 15 -50.47 -12.76 15.15
CA GLU A 15 -49.59 -11.77 15.79
C GLU A 15 -48.18 -12.33 16.01
N LEU A 16 -48.08 -13.62 16.37
CA LEU A 16 -46.81 -14.33 16.49
C LEU A 16 -46.14 -14.53 15.13
N LEU A 17 -46.90 -14.85 14.08
CA LEU A 17 -46.40 -14.94 12.70
C LEU A 17 -45.85 -13.59 12.20
N LEU A 18 -46.58 -12.49 12.45
CA LEU A 18 -46.14 -11.14 12.10
C LEU A 18 -44.82 -10.78 12.80
N ALA A 19 -44.71 -11.09 14.10
CA ALA A 19 -43.50 -10.83 14.88
C ALA A 19 -42.30 -11.61 14.33
N VAL A 20 -42.47 -12.88 13.95
CA VAL A 20 -41.39 -13.70 13.36
C VAL A 20 -40.93 -13.17 12.01
N VAL A 21 -41.87 -12.75 11.13
CA VAL A 21 -41.52 -12.17 9.83
C VAL A 21 -40.78 -10.85 10.00
N LEU A 22 -41.25 -9.96 10.88
CA LEU A 22 -40.58 -8.70 11.19
C LEU A 22 -39.18 -8.93 11.78
N LEU A 23 -39.02 -9.91 12.67
CA LEU A 23 -37.72 -10.29 13.21
C LEU A 23 -36.76 -10.80 12.12
N GLY A 24 -37.26 -11.58 11.16
CA GLY A 24 -36.48 -12.05 10.02
C GLY A 24 -36.00 -10.90 9.12
N ILE A 25 -36.89 -9.93 8.83
CA ILE A 25 -36.56 -8.75 8.03
C ILE A 25 -35.54 -7.87 8.77
N LEU A 26 -35.75 -7.58 10.06
CA LEU A 26 -34.76 -6.83 10.85
C LEU A 26 -33.42 -7.56 10.93
N GLY A 27 -33.45 -8.89 11.13
CA GLY A 27 -32.25 -9.72 11.21
C GLY A 27 -31.40 -9.64 9.93
N THR A 28 -32.03 -9.73 8.76
CA THR A 28 -31.32 -9.62 7.48
C THR A 28 -30.72 -8.23 7.27
N PHE A 29 -31.43 -7.16 7.67
CA PHE A 29 -30.91 -5.79 7.63
C PHE A 29 -29.69 -5.59 8.53
N VAL A 30 -29.77 -6.05 9.78
CA VAL A 30 -28.66 -5.91 10.75
C VAL A 30 -27.44 -6.69 10.29
N VAL A 31 -27.60 -7.93 9.81
CA VAL A 31 -26.48 -8.74 9.28
C VAL A 31 -25.87 -8.08 8.05
N GLY A 32 -26.69 -7.50 7.16
CA GLY A 32 -26.22 -6.74 5.99
C GLY A 32 -25.38 -5.53 6.39
N ALA A 33 -25.87 -4.73 7.35
CA ALA A 33 -25.18 -3.56 7.86
C ALA A 33 -23.84 -3.91 8.54
N VAL A 34 -23.81 -4.94 9.40
CA VAL A 34 -22.58 -5.39 10.06
C VAL A 34 -21.54 -5.87 9.05
N ARG A 35 -21.95 -6.63 8.02
CA ARG A 35 -21.04 -7.07 6.95
C ARG A 35 -20.50 -5.90 6.12
N ALA A 36 -21.31 -4.88 5.86
CA ALA A 36 -20.87 -3.67 5.16
C ALA A 36 -19.84 -2.89 5.99
N VAL A 37 -20.09 -2.71 7.29
CA VAL A 37 -19.19 -2.03 8.23
C VAL A 37 -17.88 -2.80 8.38
N ALA A 38 -17.92 -4.13 8.50
CA ALA A 38 -16.73 -4.97 8.61
C ALA A 38 -15.82 -4.83 7.37
N ARG A 39 -16.40 -4.80 6.16
CA ARG A 39 -15.66 -4.59 4.90
C ARG A 39 -15.09 -3.17 4.78
N ALA A 40 -15.77 -2.18 5.33
CA ALA A 40 -15.26 -0.80 5.38
C ALA A 40 -14.09 -0.66 6.37
N GLY A 41 -14.19 -1.31 7.53
CA GLY A 41 -13.16 -1.27 8.58
C GLY A 41 -11.80 -1.82 8.12
N THR A 42 -11.79 -2.95 7.41
CA THR A 42 -10.53 -3.54 6.91
C THR A 42 -9.82 -2.64 5.90
N ARG A 43 -10.58 -1.90 5.08
CA ARG A 43 -10.02 -0.94 4.10
C ARG A 43 -9.34 0.22 4.81
N VAL A 44 -10.03 0.85 5.76
CA VAL A 44 -9.47 1.98 6.53
C VAL A 44 -8.20 1.54 7.27
N GLN A 45 -8.19 0.34 7.84
CA GLN A 45 -7.00 -0.21 8.49
C GLN A 45 -5.84 -0.48 7.53
N GLN A 46 -6.11 -1.03 6.33
CA GLN A 46 -5.09 -1.25 5.30
C GLN A 46 -4.50 0.06 4.77
N VAL A 47 -5.32 1.07 4.51
CA VAL A 47 -4.84 2.39 4.08
C VAL A 47 -4.05 3.08 5.19
N ALA A 48 -4.52 3.00 6.42
CA ALA A 48 -3.83 3.58 7.57
C ALA A 48 -2.49 2.88 7.85
N SER A 49 -2.42 1.55 7.71
CA SER A 49 -1.18 0.80 7.89
C SER A 49 -0.17 1.08 6.78
N GLN A 50 -0.62 1.15 5.51
CA GLN A 50 0.24 1.52 4.39
C GLN A 50 0.77 2.96 4.51
N ARG A 51 -0.08 3.93 4.86
CA ARG A 51 0.36 5.32 5.09
C ARG A 51 1.33 5.44 6.25
N ARG A 52 1.08 4.76 7.38
CA ARG A 52 2.03 4.75 8.50
C ARG A 52 3.36 4.10 8.12
N GLY A 53 3.32 3.01 7.37
CA GLY A 53 4.53 2.33 6.88
C GLY A 53 5.39 3.24 6.00
N SER A 54 4.79 3.95 5.05
CA SER A 54 5.53 4.85 4.15
C SER A 54 6.11 6.06 4.87
N LEU A 55 5.38 6.67 5.80
CA LEU A 55 5.88 7.77 6.62
C LEU A 55 7.01 7.33 7.57
N THR A 56 6.86 6.17 8.20
CA THR A 56 7.90 5.60 9.07
C THR A 56 9.16 5.30 8.28
N PHE A 57 9.03 4.66 7.11
CA PHE A 57 10.16 4.38 6.23
C PHE A 57 10.86 5.67 5.78
N ALA A 58 10.11 6.68 5.33
CA ALA A 58 10.70 7.96 4.93
C ALA A 58 11.43 8.65 6.09
N THR A 59 10.92 8.52 7.31
CA THR A 59 11.53 9.10 8.51
C THR A 59 12.82 8.36 8.90
N LEU A 60 12.79 7.02 8.90
CA LEU A 60 13.97 6.18 9.15
C LEU A 60 15.04 6.44 8.09
N LEU A 61 14.67 6.42 6.81
CA LEU A 61 15.59 6.71 5.72
C LEU A 61 16.22 8.11 5.85
N ARG A 62 15.44 9.14 6.21
CA ARG A 62 16.00 10.49 6.48
C ARG A 62 16.97 10.49 7.65
N ARG A 63 16.65 9.76 8.73
CA ARG A 63 17.50 9.67 9.92
C ARG A 63 18.81 8.96 9.59
N ASP A 64 18.74 7.81 8.94
CA ASP A 64 19.91 6.99 8.60
C ASP A 64 20.82 7.72 7.61
N LEU A 65 20.23 8.43 6.63
CA LEU A 65 20.97 9.32 5.73
C LEU A 65 21.60 10.51 6.46
N GLY A 66 20.92 11.10 7.44
CA GLY A 66 21.44 12.21 8.23
C GLY A 66 22.62 11.81 9.11
N GLU A 67 22.54 10.65 9.77
CA GLU A 67 23.61 10.09 10.60
C GLU A 67 24.82 9.67 9.74
N ALA A 68 24.60 9.10 8.55
CA ALA A 68 25.67 8.74 7.61
C ALA A 68 26.48 9.94 7.10
N VAL A 69 25.89 11.14 7.01
CA VAL A 69 26.58 12.35 6.56
C VAL A 69 27.59 12.89 7.59
N GLN A 70 27.51 12.48 8.87
CA GLN A 70 28.43 12.90 9.93
C GLN A 70 29.55 11.89 10.23
N GLY A 71 29.50 10.68 9.66
CA GLY A 71 30.50 9.63 9.86
C GLY A 71 31.61 9.66 8.80
N ASP A 72 32.84 9.41 9.23
CA ASP A 72 34.03 9.27 8.36
C ASP A 72 33.99 7.90 7.66
N ILE A 73 33.10 7.79 6.66
CA ILE A 73 32.89 6.56 5.89
C ILE A 73 33.23 6.83 4.43
N VAL A 74 34.32 6.21 4.00
CA VAL A 74 34.69 6.09 2.59
C VAL A 74 34.07 4.80 2.07
N LEU A 75 33.25 4.84 1.00
CA LEU A 75 33.14 3.80 -0.06
C LEU A 75 31.98 4.06 -1.06
N GLY A 76 32.27 3.84 -2.35
CA GLY A 76 31.31 3.60 -3.44
C GLY A 76 30.87 4.83 -4.25
N ALA A 77 31.35 4.99 -5.49
CA ALA A 77 31.02 6.08 -6.42
C ALA A 77 29.58 6.03 -6.99
N ALA A 78 28.62 5.42 -6.30
CA ALA A 78 27.23 5.35 -6.76
C ALA A 78 26.56 6.72 -6.54
N ARG A 79 26.49 7.52 -7.61
CA ARG A 79 25.84 8.85 -7.63
C ARG A 79 24.32 8.80 -7.52
N GLU A 80 23.74 7.61 -7.63
CA GLU A 80 22.31 7.38 -7.76
C GLU A 80 21.88 6.05 -7.12
N ILE A 81 20.77 6.07 -6.39
CA ILE A 81 20.01 4.89 -5.98
C ILE A 81 18.67 4.88 -6.67
N ARG A 82 18.23 3.68 -7.08
CA ARG A 82 16.85 3.41 -7.46
C ARG A 82 16.26 2.40 -6.50
N TYR A 83 15.09 2.69 -5.96
CA TYR A 83 14.34 1.75 -5.14
C TYR A 83 12.85 1.78 -5.51
N ARG A 84 12.16 0.69 -5.20
CA ARG A 84 10.72 0.58 -5.40
C ARG A 84 9.99 1.05 -4.15
N ARG A 85 9.22 2.13 -4.25
CA ARG A 85 8.35 2.64 -3.20
C ARG A 85 6.95 2.04 -3.39
N PRO A 86 6.32 1.45 -2.36
CA PRO A 86 4.93 1.02 -2.44
C PRO A 86 4.03 2.21 -2.81
N LEU A 87 3.24 2.05 -3.86
CA LEU A 87 2.27 3.04 -4.35
C LEU A 87 0.87 2.70 -3.84
N ALA A 88 0.37 1.51 -4.18
CA ALA A 88 -0.97 1.02 -3.84
C ALA A 88 -0.98 -0.50 -3.68
N ALA A 89 -1.99 -1.04 -3.00
CA ALA A 89 -2.39 -2.43 -3.15
C ALA A 89 -3.90 -2.50 -3.36
N ALA A 90 -4.35 -3.32 -4.30
CA ALA A 90 -5.76 -3.43 -4.62
C ALA A 90 -6.14 -4.84 -5.11
N LEU A 91 -7.41 -5.16 -4.93
CA LEU A 91 -8.03 -6.39 -5.41
C LEU A 91 -8.60 -6.17 -6.81
N ALA A 92 -8.14 -6.99 -7.74
CA ALA A 92 -8.65 -7.06 -9.10
C ALA A 92 -10.05 -7.66 -9.09
N CYS A 93 -10.96 -6.97 -9.76
CA CYS A 93 -12.33 -7.39 -9.91
C CYS A 93 -12.56 -8.14 -11.24
N ARG A 94 -11.65 -7.96 -12.22
CA ARG A 94 -11.53 -8.78 -13.42
C ARG A 94 -10.06 -9.00 -13.73
N ARG A 95 -9.74 -10.17 -14.28
CA ARG A 95 -8.38 -10.56 -14.65
C ARG A 95 -8.40 -11.34 -15.96
N THR A 96 -7.42 -11.09 -16.82
CA THR A 96 -7.11 -11.90 -18.00
C THR A 96 -5.65 -12.37 -17.94
N ASP A 97 -5.17 -12.99 -19.02
CA ASP A 97 -3.78 -13.43 -19.13
C ASP A 97 -2.75 -12.32 -19.00
N SER A 98 -3.07 -11.07 -19.27
CA SER A 98 -2.08 -9.99 -19.22
C SER A 98 -2.65 -8.69 -18.69
N THR A 99 -3.88 -8.71 -18.17
CA THR A 99 -4.51 -7.52 -17.64
C THR A 99 -5.19 -7.78 -16.30
N VAL A 100 -5.18 -6.74 -15.45
CA VAL A 100 -6.02 -6.67 -14.26
C VAL A 100 -6.86 -5.41 -14.34
N THR A 101 -8.15 -5.53 -14.04
CA THR A 101 -9.04 -4.39 -13.87
C THR A 101 -9.30 -4.19 -12.38
N LEU A 102 -9.00 -2.99 -11.90
CA LEU A 102 -9.20 -2.59 -10.50
C LEU A 102 -10.26 -1.49 -10.47
N ARG A 103 -11.19 -1.55 -9.51
CA ARG A 103 -12.16 -0.47 -9.32
C ARG A 103 -11.43 0.77 -8.79
N ASP A 104 -11.77 1.94 -9.32
CA ASP A 104 -11.09 3.17 -8.92
C ASP A 104 -11.30 3.49 -7.44
N ARG A 105 -12.47 3.14 -6.89
CA ARG A 105 -12.76 3.28 -5.45
C ARG A 105 -11.94 2.38 -4.53
N ASP A 106 -11.36 1.30 -5.08
CA ASP A 106 -10.51 0.37 -4.33
C ASP A 106 -9.02 0.76 -4.44
N TRP A 107 -8.71 1.80 -5.22
CA TRP A 107 -7.35 2.35 -5.36
C TRP A 107 -7.04 3.32 -4.23
N ALA A 108 -6.16 2.90 -3.31
CA ALA A 108 -5.79 3.69 -2.14
C ALA A 108 -4.41 4.34 -2.25
N ALA A 109 -4.19 5.18 -3.26
CA ALA A 109 -2.95 5.96 -3.41
C ALA A 109 -3.20 7.41 -3.83
N GLU A 110 -2.16 8.24 -3.76
CA GLU A 110 -2.19 9.65 -4.13
C GLU A 110 -2.36 9.88 -5.65
N ARG A 111 -1.95 8.90 -6.46
CA ARG A 111 -2.05 8.94 -7.92
C ARG A 111 -2.27 7.55 -8.49
N GLN A 112 -2.75 7.49 -9.73
CA GLN A 112 -2.78 6.27 -10.52
C GLN A 112 -1.37 5.81 -10.91
N ALA A 113 -1.19 4.51 -11.12
CA ALA A 113 0.06 3.97 -11.65
C ALA A 113 0.24 4.38 -13.13
N VAL A 114 1.48 4.68 -13.50
CA VAL A 114 1.88 5.19 -14.82
C VAL A 114 2.65 4.10 -15.54
N ALA A 115 2.14 3.70 -16.71
CA ALA A 115 2.80 2.74 -17.57
C ALA A 115 4.22 3.19 -17.99
N GLY A 116 5.13 2.24 -18.13
CA GLY A 116 6.54 2.46 -18.48
C GLY A 116 7.41 3.01 -17.34
N SER A 117 6.82 3.52 -16.25
CA SER A 117 7.57 4.07 -15.12
C SER A 117 7.35 3.29 -13.82
N ASP A 118 6.11 2.90 -13.55
CA ASP A 118 5.76 2.10 -12.39
C ASP A 118 5.84 0.59 -12.70
N SER A 119 5.87 -0.21 -11.64
CA SER A 119 5.87 -1.67 -11.70
C SER A 119 4.81 -2.25 -10.77
N ALA A 120 4.49 -3.52 -10.93
CA ALA A 120 3.60 -4.24 -10.03
C ALA A 120 4.25 -5.53 -9.53
N GLN A 121 3.93 -5.92 -8.31
CA GLN A 121 4.15 -7.28 -7.83
C GLN A 121 2.85 -8.06 -7.94
N ILE A 122 2.95 -9.21 -8.60
CA ILE A 122 1.87 -10.15 -8.81
C ILE A 122 2.29 -11.48 -8.19
N LEU A 123 1.36 -12.14 -7.49
CA LEU A 123 1.63 -13.49 -7.01
C LEU A 123 1.50 -14.44 -8.21
N VAL A 124 2.51 -15.25 -8.45
CA VAL A 124 2.52 -16.26 -9.50
C VAL A 124 1.69 -17.47 -9.05
N ALA A 125 0.80 -17.93 -9.92
CA ALA A 125 -0.15 -18.99 -9.57
C ALA A 125 0.53 -20.35 -9.34
N THR A 126 1.68 -20.60 -9.96
CA THR A 126 2.33 -21.92 -9.96
C THR A 126 3.09 -22.23 -8.67
N ASP A 127 3.72 -21.23 -8.05
CA ASP A 127 4.63 -21.42 -6.91
C ASP A 127 4.34 -20.47 -5.73
N SER A 128 3.29 -19.66 -5.82
CA SER A 128 2.95 -18.65 -4.79
C SER A 128 4.10 -17.69 -4.49
N SER A 129 4.99 -17.45 -5.46
CA SER A 129 6.04 -16.44 -5.34
C SER A 129 5.55 -15.07 -5.81
N TRP A 130 6.08 -13.99 -5.24
CA TRP A 130 5.80 -12.64 -5.71
C TRP A 130 6.81 -12.27 -6.79
N GLU A 131 6.32 -12.11 -8.02
CA GLU A 131 7.13 -11.63 -9.14
C GLU A 131 6.87 -10.15 -9.39
N THR A 132 7.93 -9.40 -9.69
CA THR A 132 7.77 -8.03 -10.18
C THR A 132 7.66 -8.02 -11.70
N THR A 133 6.62 -7.35 -12.20
CA THR A 133 6.29 -7.19 -13.61
C THR A 133 6.26 -5.71 -13.98
N ALA A 134 6.64 -5.40 -15.22
CA ALA A 134 6.53 -4.06 -15.77
C ALA A 134 5.07 -3.72 -16.08
N LEU A 135 4.65 -2.50 -15.76
CA LEU A 135 3.36 -1.97 -16.19
C LEU A 135 3.49 -1.42 -17.61
N LEU A 136 2.89 -2.08 -18.58
CA LEU A 136 3.05 -1.77 -20.01
C LEU A 136 2.05 -0.71 -20.51
N ALA A 137 0.82 -0.77 -20.02
CA ALA A 137 -0.24 0.16 -20.41
C ALA A 137 -1.33 0.26 -19.34
N THR A 138 -2.04 1.38 -19.36
CA THR A 138 -3.18 1.65 -18.47
C THR A 138 -4.30 2.33 -19.24
N TRP A 139 -5.54 1.93 -19.03
CA TRP A 139 -6.69 2.60 -19.64
C TRP A 139 -7.94 2.57 -18.74
N PRO A 140 -8.82 3.59 -18.84
CA PRO A 140 -10.11 3.58 -18.18
C PRO A 140 -10.97 2.40 -18.63
N SER A 141 -11.75 1.85 -17.71
CA SER A 141 -12.66 0.72 -17.94
C SER A 141 -13.81 0.76 -16.93
N THR A 142 -14.58 -0.33 -16.89
CA THR A 142 -15.64 -0.52 -15.92
C THR A 142 -15.55 -1.91 -15.29
N CYS A 143 -16.04 -2.00 -14.06
CA CYS A 143 -16.11 -3.25 -13.34
C CYS A 143 -17.42 -3.42 -12.60
N VAL A 144 -18.32 -4.23 -13.17
CA VAL A 144 -19.70 -4.43 -12.68
C VAL A 144 -20.44 -3.09 -12.59
N GLY A 145 -20.35 -2.28 -13.66
CA GLY A 145 -21.02 -0.97 -13.75
C GLY A 145 -20.33 0.18 -13.01
N GLU A 146 -19.23 -0.09 -12.30
CA GLU A 146 -18.47 0.95 -11.59
C GLU A 146 -17.22 1.38 -12.37
N PRO A 147 -16.77 2.65 -12.24
CA PRO A 147 -15.50 3.12 -12.81
C PRO A 147 -14.31 2.27 -12.33
N ALA A 148 -13.43 1.95 -13.27
CA ALA A 148 -12.28 1.10 -13.04
C ALA A 148 -11.12 1.50 -13.95
N THR A 149 -9.92 1.08 -13.58
CA THR A 149 -8.72 1.20 -14.40
C THR A 149 -8.22 -0.20 -14.73
N THR A 150 -7.91 -0.44 -16.00
CA THR A 150 -7.26 -1.68 -16.45
C THR A 150 -5.77 -1.45 -16.66
N TYR A 151 -4.98 -2.35 -16.10
CA TYR A 151 -3.52 -2.33 -16.14
C TYR A 151 -3.05 -3.55 -16.93
N HIS A 152 -2.14 -3.33 -17.88
CA HIS A 152 -1.54 -4.38 -18.70
C HIS A 152 -0.12 -4.66 -18.27
N PHE A 153 0.20 -5.94 -18.15
CA PHE A 153 1.48 -6.44 -17.68
C PHE A 153 2.15 -7.29 -18.74
N ASP A 154 3.48 -7.38 -18.67
CA ASP A 154 4.29 -8.28 -19.50
C ASP A 154 4.12 -9.77 -19.13
N ARG A 155 3.49 -10.05 -17.98
CA ARG A 155 3.37 -11.37 -17.37
C ARG A 155 1.93 -11.67 -16.96
N ARG A 156 1.62 -12.96 -16.79
CA ARG A 156 0.30 -13.41 -16.34
C ARG A 156 0.10 -13.21 -14.83
N PRO A 157 -0.85 -12.37 -14.40
CA PRO A 157 -1.14 -12.18 -12.98
C PRO A 157 -1.77 -13.45 -12.39
N GLY A 158 -1.14 -14.05 -11.36
CA GLY A 158 -1.59 -15.32 -10.78
C GLY A 158 -2.60 -15.20 -9.64
N GLN A 159 -2.72 -14.06 -8.96
CA GLN A 159 -3.73 -13.76 -7.93
C GLN A 159 -4.53 -12.48 -8.22
N PRO A 160 -5.66 -12.23 -7.54
CA PRO A 160 -6.41 -10.99 -7.69
C PRO A 160 -5.75 -9.82 -6.95
N ILE A 161 -4.87 -10.04 -5.97
CA ILE A 161 -4.19 -8.94 -5.27
C ILE A 161 -2.96 -8.51 -6.06
N VAL A 162 -2.84 -7.21 -6.31
CA VAL A 162 -1.70 -6.61 -7.01
C VAL A 162 -1.13 -5.47 -6.18
N HIS A 163 0.20 -5.47 -5.98
CA HIS A 163 0.91 -4.41 -5.28
C HIS A 163 1.65 -3.53 -6.29
N PHE A 164 1.28 -2.26 -6.39
CA PHE A 164 1.90 -1.30 -7.29
C PHE A 164 3.06 -0.61 -6.61
N HIS A 165 4.12 -0.37 -7.38
CA HIS A 165 5.34 0.23 -6.92
C HIS A 165 5.79 1.32 -7.88
N GLU A 166 6.13 2.46 -7.31
CA GLU A 166 6.80 3.54 -8.00
C GLU A 166 8.32 3.30 -7.97
N MET A 167 9.00 3.51 -9.09
CA MET A 167 10.45 3.62 -9.07
C MET A 167 10.85 5.02 -8.59
N VAL A 168 11.53 5.07 -7.45
CA VAL A 168 12.07 6.30 -6.88
C VAL A 168 13.56 6.32 -7.07
N ARG A 169 14.06 7.43 -7.59
CA ARG A 169 15.48 7.71 -7.71
C ARG A 169 15.90 8.68 -6.62
N VAL A 170 16.97 8.37 -5.91
CA VAL A 170 17.64 9.29 -4.98
C VAL A 170 19.02 9.56 -5.53
N ALA A 171 19.38 10.83 -5.70
CA ALA A 171 20.67 11.21 -6.26
C ALA A 171 21.19 12.48 -5.62
N VAL A 172 22.51 12.64 -5.61
CA VAL A 172 23.13 13.90 -5.25
C VAL A 172 23.01 14.86 -6.43
N TYR A 173 22.56 16.09 -6.18
CA TYR A 173 22.52 17.14 -7.20
C TYR A 173 23.06 18.46 -6.66
N PRO A 174 23.83 19.22 -7.46
CA PRO A 174 24.34 20.52 -7.06
C PRO A 174 23.25 21.59 -7.19
N SER A 175 23.10 22.44 -6.16
CA SER A 175 22.25 23.62 -6.19
C SER A 175 22.77 24.69 -5.23
N GLY A 176 22.88 25.94 -5.72
CA GLY A 176 23.37 27.07 -4.91
C GLY A 176 24.79 26.90 -4.39
N GLY A 177 25.69 26.28 -5.17
CA GLY A 177 27.08 26.03 -4.78
C GLY A 177 27.25 24.94 -3.70
N ARG A 178 26.18 24.21 -3.37
CA ARG A 178 26.20 23.10 -2.40
C ARG A 178 25.61 21.84 -3.02
N ASN A 179 25.96 20.69 -2.46
CA ASN A 179 25.37 19.41 -2.87
C ASN A 179 24.14 19.12 -2.01
N TRP A 180 23.09 18.59 -2.65
CA TRP A 180 21.84 18.19 -2.00
C TRP A 180 21.52 16.75 -2.35
N LEU A 181 20.86 16.05 -1.44
CA LEU A 181 20.20 14.79 -1.71
C LEU A 181 18.83 15.09 -2.26
N GLY A 182 18.62 14.73 -3.52
CA GLY A 182 17.36 14.90 -4.21
C GLY A 182 16.64 13.58 -4.44
N MET A 183 15.33 13.65 -4.59
CA MET A 183 14.46 12.54 -4.93
C MET A 183 13.73 12.86 -6.22
N LEU A 184 13.74 11.91 -7.16
CA LEU A 184 12.93 11.92 -8.37
C LEU A 184 11.95 10.77 -8.29
N THR A 185 10.67 11.11 -8.22
CA THR A 185 9.54 10.19 -8.35
C THR A 185 9.10 10.13 -9.81
N SER A 186 8.52 9.03 -10.27
CA SER A 186 8.05 8.86 -11.67
C SER A 186 7.08 9.94 -12.18
N GLY A 187 6.32 10.57 -11.28
CA GLY A 187 5.43 11.70 -11.61
C GLY A 187 6.09 13.07 -11.55
N ALA A 188 7.33 13.19 -11.08
CA ALA A 188 8.04 14.45 -10.99
C ALA A 188 8.86 14.68 -12.28
N GLY A 189 8.72 15.85 -12.90
CA GLY A 189 9.50 16.22 -14.08
C GLY A 189 10.97 16.55 -13.80
N SER A 190 11.35 16.70 -12.53
CA SER A 190 12.70 17.07 -12.10
C SER A 190 12.99 16.57 -10.68
N ILE A 191 14.28 16.42 -10.37
CA ILE A 191 14.73 16.01 -9.03
C ILE A 191 14.35 17.10 -8.02
N GLN A 192 13.69 16.70 -6.94
CA GLN A 192 13.26 17.60 -5.87
C GLN A 192 14.19 17.47 -4.66
N PRO A 193 14.47 18.57 -3.93
CA PRO A 193 15.23 18.49 -2.68
C PRO A 193 14.54 17.56 -1.68
N PHE A 194 15.31 16.61 -1.15
CA PHE A 194 14.83 15.67 -0.12
C PHE A 194 15.58 15.83 1.20
N ALA A 195 16.90 16.05 1.14
CA ALA A 195 17.77 16.33 2.27
C ALA A 195 18.99 17.15 1.83
N GLY A 196 19.60 17.91 2.73
CA GLY A 196 20.85 18.63 2.46
C GLY A 196 20.92 19.99 3.16
N PRO A 197 22.02 20.75 2.94
CA PRO A 197 23.16 20.41 2.08
C PRO A 197 24.08 19.32 2.66
N VAL A 198 24.68 18.48 1.82
CA VAL A 198 25.62 17.40 2.20
C VAL A 198 27.07 17.80 1.90
N ALA A 199 27.97 17.56 2.86
CA ALA A 199 29.36 18.01 2.81
C ALA A 199 30.24 17.20 1.84
N THR A 200 29.95 15.91 1.66
CA THR A 200 30.73 14.96 0.84
C THR A 200 29.83 14.14 -0.08
N VAL A 201 30.35 13.81 -1.27
CA VAL A 201 29.62 13.09 -2.34
C VAL A 201 29.68 11.56 -2.16
N ALA A 202 30.27 11.08 -1.06
CA ALA A 202 30.32 9.66 -0.72
C ALA A 202 29.18 9.36 0.24
N ILE A 203 28.14 8.70 -0.26
CA ILE A 203 27.12 8.10 0.60
C ILE A 203 27.42 6.59 0.60
N PRO A 204 27.85 6.02 1.73
CA PRO A 204 28.00 4.59 1.83
C PRO A 204 26.62 3.94 1.78
N TRP A 205 26.39 3.17 0.72
CA TRP A 205 25.14 2.44 0.54
C TRP A 205 25.34 0.98 0.90
N VAL A 206 24.74 0.53 2.01
CA VAL A 206 24.58 -0.91 2.30
C VAL A 206 23.12 -1.26 2.06
N VAL A 207 22.84 -1.90 0.93
CA VAL A 207 21.50 -2.42 0.61
C VAL A 207 21.44 -3.85 1.11
N ASP A 208 20.84 -4.06 2.29
CA ASP A 208 20.50 -5.41 2.74
C ASP A 208 19.23 -5.87 2.01
N SER A 209 19.39 -6.81 1.08
CA SER A 209 18.29 -7.38 0.28
C SER A 209 17.29 -8.19 1.12
N THR A 210 17.64 -8.57 2.35
CA THR A 210 16.73 -9.30 3.25
C THR A 210 15.68 -8.38 3.92
N MET A 211 15.89 -7.06 3.91
CA MET A 211 14.98 -6.10 4.56
C MET A 211 13.67 -5.82 3.82
N PHE A 212 13.62 -6.00 2.50
CA PHE A 212 12.40 -5.76 1.72
C PHE A 212 11.39 -6.90 1.81
N ALA A 213 11.83 -8.14 2.08
CA ALA A 213 10.96 -9.31 2.19
C ALA A 213 10.08 -9.29 3.45
N ALA A 214 10.55 -8.68 4.55
CA ALA A 214 9.82 -8.63 5.82
C ALA A 214 8.69 -7.58 5.84
N ALA A 215 8.82 -6.48 5.09
CA ALA A 215 7.79 -5.44 5.03
C ALA A 215 6.60 -5.82 4.14
N ALA A 216 6.81 -6.67 3.13
CA ALA A 216 5.79 -7.10 2.18
C ALA A 216 4.94 -8.31 2.66
N SER A 217 5.37 -9.01 3.72
CA SER A 217 4.74 -10.26 4.20
C SER A 217 4.07 -10.14 5.58
N PHE A 218 4.05 -8.95 6.20
CA PHE A 218 3.60 -8.79 7.58
C PHE A 218 2.13 -8.38 7.70
N SER A 219 1.30 -9.27 8.28
CA SER A 219 -0.10 -9.00 8.67
C SER A 219 -0.28 -8.65 10.15
N GLY A 220 0.81 -8.50 10.92
CA GLY A 220 0.81 -8.17 12.36
C GLY A 220 1.21 -6.72 12.68
N PRO A 221 1.11 -6.28 13.97
CA PRO A 221 1.59 -4.97 14.39
C PRO A 221 3.09 -4.83 14.10
N LEU A 222 3.43 -3.80 13.33
CA LEU A 222 4.81 -3.48 12.93
C LEU A 222 5.68 -3.37 14.18
N ARG A 223 6.58 -4.35 14.39
CA ARG A 223 7.73 -4.13 15.26
C ARG A 223 8.65 -3.14 14.54
N PRO A 224 9.21 -2.14 15.23
CA PRO A 224 10.17 -1.23 14.62
C PRO A 224 11.33 -2.07 14.07
N PHE A 225 11.51 -2.06 12.75
CA PHE A 225 12.68 -2.64 12.10
C PHE A 225 13.65 -1.50 11.82
N ALA A 226 14.89 -1.67 12.26
CA ALA A 226 15.96 -0.73 12.02
C ALA A 226 16.65 -1.12 10.71
N LEU A 227 16.79 -0.17 9.78
CA LEU A 227 17.79 -0.25 8.73
C LEU A 227 19.15 -0.19 9.42
N ARG A 228 19.75 -1.35 9.68
CA ARG A 228 21.07 -1.42 10.31
C ARG A 228 22.13 -1.22 9.23
N ILE A 229 22.58 0.02 9.07
CA ILE A 229 23.82 0.30 8.34
C ILE A 229 24.95 -0.34 9.15
N LEU A 230 25.50 -1.46 8.65
CA LEU A 230 26.63 -2.11 9.29
C LEU A 230 27.87 -1.24 9.09
N LEU A 231 28.26 -0.56 10.16
CA LEU A 231 29.59 0.03 10.30
C LEU A 231 30.57 -1.13 10.50
N ALA A 232 31.50 -1.31 9.58
CA ALA A 232 32.58 -2.27 9.77
C ALA A 232 33.42 -1.84 11.00
N PRO A 233 33.63 -2.71 12.01
CA PRO A 233 34.57 -2.42 13.08
C PRO A 233 36.01 -2.53 12.56
N ARG A 234 36.90 -1.72 13.15
CA ARG A 234 38.34 -1.69 12.88
C ARG A 234 39.02 -3.02 13.19
#